data_AF-A0A366SB31-F1
#
_entry.id   AF-A0A366SB31-F1
#
_cell.length_a   1.000
_cell.length_b   1.000
_cell.length_c   1.000
_cell.angle_alpha   90.00
_cell.angle_beta   90.00
_cell.angle_gamma   90.00
#
_symmetry.space_group_name_H-M   'P 1'
#
loop_
_entity.id
_entity.type
_entity.pdbx_description
1 polymer ?
#
loop_
_entity_poly.entity_id
_entity_poly.type
_entity_poly.pdbx_seq_one_letter_code
_entity_poly.pdbx_strand_id
1 'polypeptide(L)'
;MSDIIEKTIQFTYCPRRETKSEPGGRKNPANAHFFRHWGYPIYRTYYGPGSDESWNELLYSLKKQTGLGLGAFEDEDQNDVQKLKELFHLNAYEDPATLEGLDVKGLRQFCNKHQLGIFTAFSDCLFHFVLMADKSVLEDIKKGIFVVKAISLSWDGRPGWGWDRYRKCIALSWT
;
A
#
# COMPACT_ATOMS: atom_id res chain seq x y z
N MET A 1 19.20 -6.12 5.12
CA MET A 1 18.01 -5.27 5.40
C MET A 1 18.14 -3.89 4.79
N SER A 2 19.35 -3.33 4.59
CA SER A 2 19.56 -2.23 3.61
C SER A 2 19.06 -2.59 2.21
N ASP A 3 19.10 -3.89 1.87
CA ASP A 3 18.43 -4.45 0.70
C ASP A 3 16.96 -4.05 0.55
N ILE A 4 16.19 -3.84 1.64
CA ILE A 4 14.76 -3.55 1.54
C ILE A 4 14.56 -2.08 1.15
N ILE A 5 15.28 -1.15 1.77
CA ILE A 5 15.23 0.27 1.39
C ILE A 5 15.82 0.45 0.00
N GLU A 6 16.94 -0.21 -0.31
CA GLU A 6 17.56 -0.15 -1.63
C GLU A 6 16.65 -0.75 -2.72
N LYS A 7 16.01 -1.89 -2.47
CA LYS A 7 15.02 -2.46 -3.40
C LYS A 7 13.83 -1.52 -3.55
N THR A 8 13.29 -1.00 -2.45
CA THR A 8 12.13 -0.10 -2.49
C THR A 8 12.44 1.19 -3.24
N ILE A 9 13.62 1.80 -3.02
CA ILE A 9 14.04 3.00 -3.75
C ILE A 9 14.32 2.71 -5.23
N GLN A 10 14.90 1.55 -5.55
CA GLN A 10 15.12 1.12 -6.94
C GLN A 10 13.80 0.91 -7.68
N PHE A 11 12.81 0.31 -7.03
CA PHE A 11 11.50 0.04 -7.61
C PHE A 11 10.64 1.31 -7.74
N THR A 12 10.80 2.28 -6.83
CA THR A 12 10.13 3.59 -6.96
C THR A 12 10.78 4.48 -8.02
N TYR A 13 12.08 4.33 -8.28
CA TYR A 13 12.79 5.01 -9.34
C TYR A 13 12.61 4.30 -10.70
N CYS A 14 11.67 4.77 -11.51
CA CYS A 14 11.27 4.11 -12.75
C CYS A 14 11.51 5.00 -14.00
N PRO A 15 12.78 5.17 -14.43
CA PRO A 15 13.07 5.84 -15.69
C PRO A 15 12.50 5.03 -16.85
N ARG A 16 11.74 5.67 -17.75
CA ARG A 16 11.30 5.00 -18.98
C ARG A 16 12.54 4.68 -19.81
N ARG A 17 12.54 3.51 -20.48
CA ARG A 17 13.70 2.99 -21.24
C ARG A 17 14.27 3.98 -22.28
N GLU A 18 13.48 4.96 -22.72
CA GLU A 18 13.85 5.95 -23.74
C GLU A 18 14.23 7.32 -23.16
N THR A 19 14.02 7.56 -21.85
CA THR A 19 14.30 8.87 -21.24
C THR A 19 15.73 8.88 -20.73
N LYS A 20 16.53 9.84 -21.20
CA LYS A 20 17.89 10.05 -20.71
C LYS A 20 17.83 10.58 -19.29
N SER A 21 18.48 9.89 -18.36
CA SER A 21 18.71 10.40 -17.01
C SER A 21 19.91 11.34 -17.00
N GLU A 22 19.82 12.44 -16.26
CA GLU A 22 20.95 13.33 -16.05
C GLU A 22 22.07 12.62 -15.24
N PRO A 23 23.36 13.00 -15.42
CA PRO A 23 24.48 12.43 -14.67
C PRO A 23 24.23 12.46 -13.15
N GLY A 24 24.61 11.40 -12.43
CA GLY A 24 24.33 11.27 -10.99
C GLY A 24 23.08 10.45 -10.65
N GLY A 25 22.35 9.95 -11.65
CA GLY A 25 21.30 8.93 -11.49
C GLY A 25 20.19 9.37 -10.51
N ARG A 26 19.71 8.45 -9.68
CA ARG A 26 18.64 8.71 -8.71
C ARG A 26 18.97 9.78 -7.65
N LYS A 27 20.26 10.06 -7.40
CA LYS A 27 20.71 11.07 -6.44
C LYS A 27 20.72 12.49 -7.03
N ASN A 28 20.57 12.62 -8.36
CA ASN A 28 20.43 13.92 -9.00
C ASN A 28 18.99 14.46 -8.86
N PRO A 29 18.77 15.65 -8.28
CA PRO A 29 17.43 16.22 -8.13
C PRO A 29 16.71 16.48 -9.47
N ALA A 30 17.43 16.69 -10.57
CA ALA A 30 16.84 16.81 -11.92
C ALA A 30 16.11 15.52 -12.35
N ASN A 31 16.53 14.38 -11.80
CA ASN A 31 15.93 13.07 -12.05
C ASN A 31 14.76 12.76 -11.08
N ALA A 32 14.34 13.71 -10.23
CA ALA A 32 13.28 13.49 -9.24
C ALA A 32 11.93 13.07 -9.88
N HIS A 33 11.68 13.51 -11.11
CA HIS A 33 10.47 13.18 -11.87
C HIS A 33 10.35 11.69 -12.26
N PHE A 34 11.43 10.90 -12.13
CA PHE A 34 11.39 9.46 -12.34
C PHE A 34 10.89 8.67 -11.12
N PHE A 35 10.82 9.31 -9.95
CA PHE A 35 10.25 8.68 -8.77
C PHE A 35 8.73 8.63 -8.85
N ARG A 36 8.17 7.48 -8.47
CA ARG A 36 6.73 7.29 -8.30
C ARG A 36 6.39 7.22 -6.81
N HIS A 37 5.15 7.58 -6.49
CA HIS A 37 4.60 7.30 -5.18
C HIS A 37 4.56 5.78 -4.93
N TRP A 38 4.66 5.39 -3.66
CA TRP A 38 4.54 4.00 -3.22
C TRP A 38 3.60 3.88 -2.03
N GLY A 39 3.04 2.70 -1.84
CA GLY A 39 2.15 2.41 -0.73
C GLY A 39 1.17 1.32 -1.10
N TYR A 40 -0.02 1.38 -0.50
CA TYR A 40 -1.04 0.35 -0.61
C TYR A 40 -2.36 0.96 -1.06
N PRO A 41 -3.05 0.39 -2.06
CA PRO A 41 -4.45 0.67 -2.24
C PRO A 41 -5.25 0.02 -1.12
N ILE A 42 -6.21 0.76 -0.59
CA ILE A 42 -7.13 0.26 0.42
C ILE A 42 -8.54 0.60 0.01
N TYR A 43 -9.39 -0.44 -0.05
CA TYR A 43 -10.78 -0.34 -0.45
C TYR A 43 -11.68 -0.50 0.77
N ARG A 44 -12.52 0.50 1.01
CA ARG A 44 -13.61 0.41 1.97
C ARG A 44 -14.81 -0.24 1.30
N THR A 45 -15.38 -1.28 1.91
CA THR A 45 -16.59 -1.95 1.38
C THR A 45 -17.77 -1.96 2.34
N TYR A 46 -17.62 -1.32 3.50
CA TYR A 46 -18.68 -1.20 4.51
C TYR A 46 -18.86 0.24 4.97
N TYR A 47 -20.12 0.70 4.96
CA TYR A 47 -20.49 2.08 5.25
C TYR A 47 -21.61 2.20 6.31
N GLY A 48 -21.72 1.21 7.20
CA GLY A 48 -22.71 1.26 8.28
C GLY A 48 -22.41 2.32 9.36
N PRO A 49 -23.34 2.54 10.31
CA PRO A 49 -23.20 3.57 11.34
C PRO A 49 -21.90 3.47 12.15
N GLY A 50 -21.17 4.58 12.28
CA GLY A 50 -19.89 4.67 13.00
C GLY A 50 -18.69 4.07 12.25
N SER A 51 -18.86 3.60 11.02
CA SER A 51 -17.74 3.05 10.22
C SER A 51 -16.79 4.13 9.70
N ASP A 52 -17.23 5.39 9.57
CA ASP A 52 -16.38 6.52 9.15
C ASP A 52 -15.24 6.79 10.13
N GLU A 53 -15.52 6.72 11.43
CA GLU A 53 -14.52 6.92 12.49
C GLU A 53 -13.46 5.81 12.43
N SER A 54 -13.91 4.55 12.35
CA SER A 54 -13.02 3.39 12.23
C SER A 54 -12.21 3.40 10.93
N TRP A 55 -12.79 3.88 9.83
CA TRP A 55 -12.08 4.04 8.57
C TRP A 55 -10.97 5.08 8.68
N ASN A 56 -11.27 6.27 9.21
CA ASN A 56 -10.27 7.32 9.42
C ASN A 56 -9.15 6.87 10.38
N GLU A 57 -9.50 6.15 11.44
CA GLU A 57 -8.54 5.60 12.41
C GLU A 57 -7.62 4.55 11.77
N LEU A 58 -8.16 3.69 10.89
CA LEU A 58 -7.39 2.72 10.12
C LEU A 58 -6.39 3.43 9.18
N LEU A 59 -6.84 4.43 8.41
CA LEU A 59 -5.97 5.19 7.51
C LEU A 59 -4.86 5.92 8.27
N TYR A 60 -5.20 6.55 9.39
CA TYR A 60 -4.23 7.22 10.27
C TYR A 60 -3.20 6.23 10.80
N SER A 61 -3.66 5.09 11.32
CA SER A 61 -2.80 4.07 11.92
C SER A 61 -1.87 3.43 10.90
N LEU A 62 -2.36 3.12 9.69
CA LEU A 62 -1.53 2.61 8.59
C LEU A 62 -0.43 3.59 8.21
N LYS A 63 -0.77 4.88 8.06
CA LYS A 63 0.22 5.93 7.75
C LYS A 63 1.25 6.06 8.87
N LYS A 64 0.80 6.13 10.12
CA LYS A 64 1.67 6.27 11.29
C LYS A 64 2.60 5.08 11.47
N GLN A 65 2.07 3.86 11.40
CA GLN A 65 2.88 2.64 11.54
C GLN A 65 3.89 2.49 10.40
N THR A 66 3.50 2.83 9.17
CA THR A 66 4.45 2.80 8.04
C THR A 66 5.56 3.84 8.23
N GLY A 67 5.21 5.06 8.65
CA GLY A 67 6.18 6.11 8.97
C GLY A 67 7.15 5.72 10.09
N LEU A 68 6.65 5.10 11.16
CA LEU A 68 7.46 4.57 12.26
C LEU A 68 8.34 3.40 11.81
N GLY A 69 7.81 2.49 10.99
CA GLY A 69 8.57 1.39 10.40
C GLY A 69 9.75 1.91 9.57
N LEU A 70 9.54 2.94 8.76
CA LEU A 70 10.62 3.62 8.02
C LEU A 70 11.59 4.39 8.93
N GLY A 71 11.11 4.89 10.08
CA GLY A 71 11.94 5.55 11.09
C GLY A 71 12.91 4.59 11.80
N ALA A 72 12.60 3.30 11.88
CA ALA A 72 13.47 2.30 12.51
C ALA A 72 14.79 2.05 11.75
N PHE A 73 15.00 2.67 10.59
CA PHE A 73 16.19 2.56 9.76
C PHE A 73 17.13 3.78 9.91
N GLU A 74 17.22 4.34 11.12
CA GLU A 74 18.05 5.51 11.44
C GLU A 74 19.56 5.33 11.11
N ASP A 75 20.03 4.08 10.99
CA ASP A 75 21.42 3.76 10.62
C ASP A 75 21.67 3.67 9.09
N GLU A 76 20.64 3.86 8.25
CA GLU A 76 20.75 3.78 6.78
C GLU A 76 20.95 5.14 6.10
N ASP A 77 21.07 5.17 4.76
CA ASP A 77 21.20 6.43 3.99
C ASP A 77 19.94 7.29 4.22
N GLN A 78 20.08 8.25 5.13
CA GLN A 78 19.01 9.14 5.60
C GLN A 78 18.29 9.84 4.45
N ASN A 79 18.97 10.06 3.32
CA ASN A 79 18.36 10.65 2.13
C ASN A 79 17.34 9.70 1.48
N ASP A 80 17.66 8.40 1.38
CA ASP A 80 16.76 7.40 0.80
C ASP A 80 15.58 7.12 1.72
N VAL A 81 15.81 7.02 3.03
CA VAL A 81 14.73 6.87 4.02
C VAL A 81 13.78 8.06 3.97
N GLN A 82 14.32 9.28 3.94
CA GLN A 82 13.52 10.50 3.83
C GLN A 82 12.75 10.54 2.50
N LYS A 83 13.38 10.15 1.39
CA LYS A 83 12.73 10.06 0.09
C LYS A 83 11.58 9.06 0.10
N LEU A 84 11.76 7.89 0.71
CA LEU A 84 10.70 6.91 0.87
C LEU A 84 9.55 7.46 1.71
N LYS A 85 9.82 8.18 2.80
CA LYS A 85 8.77 8.84 3.59
C LYS A 85 7.98 9.86 2.76
N GLU A 86 8.64 10.66 1.94
CA GLU A 86 7.99 11.64 1.04
C GLU A 86 7.14 10.99 -0.06
N LEU A 87 7.62 9.88 -0.61
CA LEU A 87 6.94 9.17 -1.69
C LEU A 87 5.81 8.27 -1.18
N PHE A 88 5.72 8.00 0.12
CA PHE A 88 4.69 7.15 0.69
C PHE A 88 3.30 7.80 0.58
N HIS A 89 2.38 7.08 -0.05
CA HIS A 89 1.02 7.51 -0.28
C HIS A 89 0.06 6.32 -0.14
N LEU A 90 -1.00 6.49 0.64
CA LEU A 90 -2.05 5.48 0.84
C LEU A 90 -3.23 5.82 -0.08
N ASN A 91 -3.45 5.01 -1.11
CA ASN A 91 -4.56 5.19 -2.05
C ASN A 91 -5.86 4.67 -1.40
N ALA A 92 -6.62 5.56 -0.77
CA ALA A 92 -7.89 5.22 -0.13
C ALA A 92 -9.04 5.30 -1.15
N TYR A 93 -9.72 4.18 -1.38
CA TYR A 93 -10.89 4.07 -2.23
C TYR A 93 -12.13 3.86 -1.36
N GLU A 94 -13.04 4.83 -1.39
CA GLU A 94 -14.19 4.90 -0.48
C GLU A 94 -15.50 5.26 -1.18
N ASP A 95 -15.61 5.14 -2.50
CA ASP A 95 -16.87 5.43 -3.19
C ASP A 95 -17.94 4.32 -2.93
N PRO A 96 -19.01 4.61 -2.16
CA PRO A 96 -20.02 3.62 -1.84
C PRO A 96 -20.82 3.17 -3.07
N ALA A 97 -20.95 4.00 -4.11
CA ALA A 97 -21.71 3.66 -5.31
C ALA A 97 -21.10 2.46 -6.06
N THR A 98 -19.79 2.25 -5.90
CA THR A 98 -19.05 1.18 -6.56
C THR A 98 -18.57 0.09 -5.62
N LEU A 99 -18.40 0.39 -4.33
CA LEU A 99 -17.72 -0.51 -3.38
C LEU A 99 -18.61 -1.06 -2.25
N GLU A 100 -19.80 -0.50 -2.01
CA GLU A 100 -20.68 -0.96 -0.93
C GLU A 100 -21.01 -2.45 -1.06
N GLY A 101 -20.80 -3.19 0.04
CA GLY A 101 -21.19 -4.59 0.14
C GLY A 101 -20.36 -5.55 -0.72
N LEU A 102 -19.29 -5.07 -1.39
CA LEU A 102 -18.39 -5.96 -2.11
C LEU A 102 -17.72 -6.93 -1.13
N ASP A 103 -17.85 -8.21 -1.43
CA ASP A 103 -17.06 -9.27 -0.81
C ASP A 103 -15.68 -9.39 -1.50
N VAL A 104 -14.84 -10.31 -1.02
CA VAL A 104 -13.50 -10.52 -1.58
C VAL A 104 -13.53 -10.83 -3.08
N LYS A 105 -14.53 -11.60 -3.54
CA LYS A 105 -14.66 -11.98 -4.95
C LYS A 105 -15.11 -10.78 -5.80
N GLY A 106 -16.08 -10.02 -5.31
CA GLY A 106 -16.60 -8.82 -5.94
C GLY A 106 -15.53 -7.74 -6.06
N LEU A 107 -14.79 -7.48 -4.98
CA LEU A 107 -13.67 -6.53 -5.01
C LEU A 107 -12.57 -6.96 -5.98
N ARG A 108 -12.23 -8.25 -6.02
CA ARG A 108 -11.26 -8.76 -6.99
C ARG A 108 -11.72 -8.57 -8.44
N GLN A 109 -12.98 -8.88 -8.73
CA GLN A 109 -13.56 -8.65 -10.06
C GLN A 109 -13.58 -7.16 -10.41
N PHE A 110 -13.90 -6.31 -9.44
CA PHE A 110 -13.86 -4.86 -9.57
C PHE A 110 -12.46 -4.38 -9.95
N CYS A 111 -11.41 -4.79 -9.24
CA CYS A 111 -10.02 -4.42 -9.54
C CYS A 111 -9.58 -4.95 -10.92
N ASN A 112 -9.92 -6.20 -11.26
CA ASN A 112 -9.52 -6.82 -12.53
C ASN A 112 -10.23 -6.20 -13.75
N LYS A 113 -11.52 -5.88 -13.64
CA LYS A 113 -12.31 -5.20 -14.69
C LYS A 113 -11.93 -3.72 -14.82
N HIS A 114 -11.69 -3.12 -13.65
CA HIS A 114 -10.94 -1.90 -13.41
C HIS A 114 -9.82 -1.70 -14.44
N GLN A 115 -8.83 -2.60 -14.41
CA GLN A 115 -7.51 -2.42 -15.08
C GLN A 115 -7.06 -0.93 -15.08
N LEU A 116 -7.41 -0.21 -14.01
CA LEU A 116 -7.68 1.22 -14.10
C LEU A 116 -6.39 1.96 -13.82
N GLY A 117 -5.36 1.74 -14.65
CA GLY A 117 -4.09 2.45 -14.53
C GLY A 117 -3.57 2.52 -13.09
N ILE A 118 -3.79 1.49 -12.27
CA ILE A 118 -3.38 1.44 -10.86
C ILE A 118 -1.88 1.12 -10.80
N PHE A 119 -1.09 1.89 -11.55
CA PHE A 119 0.37 1.95 -11.45
C PHE A 119 0.79 3.06 -10.46
N THR A 120 -0.13 3.50 -9.60
CA THR A 120 0.10 4.62 -8.67
C THR A 120 0.71 4.17 -7.34
N ALA A 121 0.61 2.89 -7.00
CA ALA A 121 1.18 2.33 -5.77
C ALA A 121 2.02 1.07 -6.04
N PHE A 122 3.14 1.01 -5.32
CA PHE A 122 4.16 -0.04 -5.38
C PHE A 122 3.65 -1.47 -5.15
N SER A 123 2.66 -1.65 -4.27
CA SER A 123 2.06 -2.96 -3.96
C SER A 123 1.31 -3.57 -5.15
N ASP A 124 0.62 -2.76 -5.94
CA ASP A 124 -0.12 -3.23 -7.12
C ASP A 124 0.80 -3.64 -8.26
N CYS A 125 1.88 -2.87 -8.49
CA CYS A 125 2.81 -3.12 -9.59
C CYS A 125 3.70 -4.35 -9.39
N LEU A 126 4.06 -4.66 -8.14
CA LEU A 126 5.05 -5.68 -7.83
C LEU A 126 4.44 -6.92 -7.18
N PHE A 127 3.45 -6.75 -6.31
CA PHE A 127 2.94 -7.82 -5.46
C PHE A 127 1.50 -8.21 -5.80
N HIS A 128 0.83 -7.48 -6.70
CA HIS A 128 -0.53 -7.77 -7.18
C HIS A 128 -1.51 -8.05 -6.02
N PHE A 129 -1.50 -7.23 -4.97
CA PHE A 129 -2.49 -7.32 -3.89
C PHE A 129 -3.02 -5.95 -3.50
N VAL A 130 -4.24 -5.96 -2.95
CA VAL A 130 -4.92 -4.78 -2.42
C VAL A 130 -5.33 -4.99 -0.97
N LEU A 131 -5.51 -3.91 -0.21
CA LEU A 131 -6.07 -3.97 1.14
C LEU A 131 -7.59 -3.76 1.08
N MET A 132 -8.33 -4.46 1.94
CA MET A 132 -9.78 -4.36 2.06
C MET A 132 -10.18 -4.13 3.52
N ALA A 133 -11.00 -3.10 3.72
CA ALA A 133 -11.67 -2.79 4.98
C ALA A 133 -13.17 -3.07 4.84
N ASP A 134 -13.55 -4.28 5.23
CA ASP A 134 -14.94 -4.70 5.30
C ASP A 134 -15.53 -4.47 6.70
N LYS A 135 -16.78 -4.89 6.90
CA LYS A 135 -17.47 -4.76 8.19
C LYS A 135 -16.64 -5.31 9.36
N SER A 136 -16.06 -6.50 9.21
CA SER A 136 -15.30 -7.14 10.28
C SER A 136 -14.05 -6.35 10.64
N VAL A 137 -13.33 -5.83 9.63
CA VAL A 137 -12.16 -4.98 9.83
C VAL A 137 -12.53 -3.72 10.60
N LEU A 138 -13.57 -2.99 10.17
CA LEU A 138 -13.95 -1.74 10.81
C LEU A 138 -14.50 -1.94 12.22
N GLU A 139 -15.22 -3.03 12.48
CA GLU A 139 -15.64 -3.40 13.83
C GLU A 139 -14.46 -3.77 14.75
N ASP A 140 -13.41 -4.38 14.22
CA ASP A 140 -12.20 -4.69 14.98
C ASP A 140 -11.42 -3.41 15.31
N ILE A 141 -11.29 -2.48 14.35
CA ILE A 141 -10.66 -1.18 14.59
C ILE A 141 -11.39 -0.42 15.70
N LYS A 142 -12.73 -0.43 15.68
CA LYS A 142 -13.55 0.17 16.75
C LYS A 142 -13.26 -0.42 18.14
N LYS A 143 -12.81 -1.68 18.22
CA LYS A 143 -12.42 -2.36 19.47
C LYS A 143 -10.94 -2.16 19.81
N GLY A 144 -10.21 -1.34 19.05
CA GLY A 144 -8.76 -1.15 19.17
C GLY A 144 -7.93 -2.32 18.60
N ILE A 145 -8.54 -3.18 17.80
CA ILE A 145 -7.88 -4.31 17.14
C ILE A 145 -7.53 -3.88 15.72
N PHE A 146 -6.25 -3.58 15.50
CA PHE A 146 -5.76 -3.16 14.20
C PHE A 146 -5.49 -4.39 13.32
N VAL A 147 -6.39 -4.65 12.37
CA VAL A 147 -6.29 -5.71 11.36
C VAL A 147 -6.83 -5.20 10.02
N VAL A 148 -6.28 -5.65 8.89
CA VAL A 148 -6.83 -5.39 7.55
C VAL A 148 -6.70 -6.67 6.72
N LYS A 149 -7.58 -6.86 5.74
CA LYS A 149 -7.50 -7.99 4.84
C LYS A 149 -6.64 -7.65 3.62
N ALA A 150 -5.65 -8.46 3.31
CA ALA A 150 -4.88 -8.38 2.08
C ALA A 150 -5.46 -9.36 1.04
N ILE A 151 -5.73 -8.89 -0.17
CA ILE A 151 -6.38 -9.66 -1.24
C ILE A 151 -5.45 -9.72 -2.45
N SER A 152 -5.07 -10.93 -2.85
CA SER A 152 -4.31 -11.15 -4.09
C SER A 152 -5.20 -11.01 -5.34
N LEU A 153 -4.68 -10.32 -6.35
CA LEU A 153 -5.33 -10.09 -7.65
C LEU A 153 -4.98 -11.19 -8.68
N SER A 154 -3.76 -11.74 -8.63
CA SER A 154 -3.15 -12.60 -9.67
C SER A 154 -3.53 -14.09 -9.65
N TRP A 155 -4.46 -14.51 -8.80
CA TRP A 155 -4.77 -15.93 -8.52
C TRP A 155 -5.20 -16.82 -9.71
N ASP A 156 -4.57 -17.98 -9.82
CA ASP A 156 -4.75 -19.09 -10.80
C ASP A 156 -5.12 -20.45 -10.16
N GLY A 157 -5.84 -20.45 -9.03
CA GLY A 157 -6.64 -21.63 -8.60
C GLY A 157 -6.12 -22.50 -7.45
N ARG A 158 -5.37 -21.96 -6.47
CA ARG A 158 -5.11 -22.66 -5.17
C ARG A 158 -5.65 -21.86 -3.98
N PRO A 159 -6.28 -22.49 -2.96
CA PRO A 159 -7.02 -21.81 -1.90
C PRO A 159 -6.10 -21.19 -0.83
N GLY A 160 -5.32 -20.17 -1.17
CA GLY A 160 -4.51 -19.39 -0.22
C GLY A 160 -5.31 -18.24 0.39
N TRP A 161 -5.95 -18.48 1.53
CA TRP A 161 -6.51 -17.45 2.40
C TRP A 161 -5.39 -16.91 3.30
N GLY A 162 -5.16 -15.60 3.32
CA GLY A 162 -4.21 -14.96 4.24
C GLY A 162 -4.90 -13.88 5.06
N TRP A 163 -5.03 -14.09 6.37
CA TRP A 163 -5.39 -13.03 7.30
C TRP A 163 -4.10 -12.37 7.77
N ASP A 164 -3.84 -11.12 7.41
CA ASP A 164 -2.77 -10.36 8.04
C ASP A 164 -3.31 -9.63 9.27
N ARG A 165 -2.92 -10.11 10.45
CA ARG A 165 -3.17 -9.38 11.70
C ARG A 165 -2.05 -8.35 11.86
N TYR A 166 -2.39 -7.06 11.91
CA TYR A 166 -1.42 -5.98 12.14
C TYR A 166 -0.99 -5.89 13.62
N ARG A 167 -0.64 -7.02 14.24
CA ARG A 167 -0.02 -7.00 15.57
C ARG A 167 1.45 -6.56 15.52
N LYS A 168 2.10 -6.67 14.37
CA LYS A 168 3.40 -6.08 14.07
C LYS A 168 3.47 -5.75 12.57
N CYS A 169 3.78 -4.50 12.26
CA CYS A 169 4.34 -3.99 11.01
C CYS A 169 4.18 -4.87 9.73
N ILE A 170 3.33 -4.44 8.80
CA ILE A 170 3.39 -4.87 7.39
C ILE A 170 4.76 -4.61 6.73
N ALA A 171 5.63 -3.82 7.37
CA ALA A 171 6.94 -3.56 6.82
C ALA A 171 7.84 -4.82 6.73
N LEU A 172 7.66 -5.88 7.54
CA LEU A 172 8.77 -6.84 7.74
C LEU A 172 8.40 -8.32 7.98
N SER A 173 7.28 -8.83 7.46
CA SER A 173 7.09 -10.29 7.31
C SER A 173 7.15 -10.71 5.85
N TRP A 174 8.28 -10.43 5.22
CA TRP A 174 8.65 -10.97 3.91
C TRP A 174 9.87 -11.87 4.12
N THR A 175 9.66 -13.15 4.45
CA THR A 175 10.72 -14.17 4.34
C THR A 175 11.06 -14.41 2.88
#